data_AF-A0A7X8V2Z4-F1
#
_entry.id   AF-A0A7X8V2Z4-F1
#
_cell.length_a   1.000
_cell.length_b   1.000
_cell.length_c   1.000
_cell.angle_alpha   90.00
_cell.angle_beta   90.00
_cell.angle_gamma   90.00
#
_symmetry.space_group_name_H-M   'P 1'
#
loop_
_entity.id
_entity.type
_entity.pdbx_description
1 polymer ?
#
loop_
_entity_poly.entity_id
_entity_poly.type
_entity_poly.pdbx_seq_one_letter_code
_entity_poly.pdbx_strand_id
1 'polypeptide(L)'
;MKKSLTQISLSFLLLFLLVAGSLLFNTPLRRVFLLYTARKTDLRLDQAFQQDRLTVTGHDVEIRFSPGMITGKSTIDYKAGAEDPDFQPFILHKGFVFESIKQNGKNLHFEKWFTRGQVTFWKVYLKPVEDGEKISTLYLLYTGTVPRRKKFHFFSAEEFWYPQTPRMCGEGQIGLFKCIVDQDWTPVFSGILESVAEVKDGVKEYEFSSPYPVPAAMLQIGKDQEIKRITVGGHTLAERTEEATAPGNASAYTFILYRQDLGDGFFAGLVEKTMAATGYLRELFGDLPRNEHDFLVNPQTKSPGASNLYCTAFNLDGQITPGNGETLLSPETETRLLEEIAGIWWGGTVLSSCEKGGFLASSLARYAGYLAFSRLYTPEEAGFILEDWYQKYLTAVKRVQRKEKPLAGVYPHWDSQRDLAYYKAPLVWHALRFHLGDEAFFGLLREFCKTSQGRTGRWEAFRELAAGGSEIATSDRAAGNSENGLTGENGAGESGTEENELDWFFDYFLYSNARLDLQIRQVATVEYENACISRILVGCAPAGGETGREFRGRVLLQVKTAGEEKEIIIGFSGNSGEIMVETASPPLVVSLDPGKWWPDVDRSNNEWHLSTVGDDLE
;
A
#
# COMPACT_ATOMS: atom_id res chain seq x y z
N MET A 1 59.92 13.34 -35.63
CA MET A 1 59.45 12.72 -34.37
C MET A 1 58.33 13.56 -33.70
N LYS A 2 57.12 13.62 -34.28
CA LYS A 2 56.00 14.44 -33.75
C LYS A 2 54.65 13.71 -33.68
N LYS A 3 54.65 12.37 -33.77
CA LYS A 3 53.43 11.54 -33.76
C LYS A 3 53.19 10.73 -32.47
N SER A 4 54.11 10.69 -31.49
CA SER A 4 53.95 9.78 -30.34
C SER A 4 53.30 10.40 -29.08
N LEU A 5 53.42 11.71 -28.81
CA LEU A 5 52.92 12.25 -27.54
C LEU A 5 51.40 12.39 -27.46
N THR A 6 50.72 12.78 -28.55
CA THR A 6 49.25 12.93 -28.55
C THR A 6 48.52 11.59 -28.52
N GLN A 7 49.11 10.54 -29.10
CA GLN A 7 48.52 9.20 -29.12
C GLN A 7 48.64 8.50 -27.75
N ILE A 8 49.76 8.70 -27.04
CA ILE A 8 49.96 8.20 -25.67
C ILE A 8 48.99 8.87 -24.69
N SER A 9 48.73 10.18 -24.83
CA SER A 9 47.76 10.91 -23.99
C SER A 9 46.31 10.43 -24.18
N LEU A 10 45.90 10.14 -25.42
CA LEU A 10 44.55 9.66 -25.70
C LEU A 10 44.35 8.22 -25.19
N SER A 11 45.36 7.36 -25.35
CA SER A 11 45.33 6.00 -24.80
C SER A 11 45.30 5.97 -23.28
N PHE A 12 46.01 6.87 -22.59
CA PHE A 12 45.93 7.01 -21.13
C PHE A 12 44.57 7.54 -20.66
N LEU A 13 43.96 8.48 -21.38
CA LEU A 13 42.62 8.98 -21.07
C LEU A 13 41.56 7.88 -21.26
N LEU A 14 41.65 7.12 -22.35
CA LEU A 14 40.75 5.98 -22.63
C LEU A 14 40.93 4.87 -21.61
N LEU A 15 42.18 4.56 -21.21
CA LEU A 15 42.47 3.59 -20.16
C LEU A 15 41.97 4.09 -18.80
N PHE A 16 42.13 5.38 -18.47
CA PHE A 16 41.59 5.96 -17.25
C PHE A 16 40.06 5.95 -17.24
N LEU A 17 39.40 6.21 -18.36
CA LEU A 17 37.93 6.12 -18.50
C LEU A 17 37.44 4.66 -18.48
N LEU A 18 38.21 3.70 -19.02
CA LEU A 18 37.93 2.27 -18.93
C LEU A 18 38.13 1.75 -17.51
N VAL A 19 39.18 2.18 -16.81
CA VAL A 19 39.47 1.80 -15.43
C VAL A 19 38.47 2.47 -14.47
N ALA A 20 38.21 3.77 -14.59
CA ALA A 20 37.18 4.48 -13.83
C ALA A 20 35.77 3.94 -14.17
N GLY A 21 35.51 3.62 -15.43
CA GLY A 21 34.31 2.92 -15.87
C GLY A 21 34.19 1.55 -15.19
N SER A 22 35.22 0.70 -15.25
CA SER A 22 35.22 -0.62 -14.62
C SER A 22 35.07 -0.56 -13.09
N LEU A 23 35.67 0.45 -12.44
CA LEU A 23 35.54 0.75 -11.00
C LEU A 23 34.15 1.31 -10.64
N LEU A 24 33.41 1.87 -11.59
CA LEU A 24 32.01 2.26 -11.42
C LEU A 24 31.05 1.13 -11.81
N PHE A 25 31.45 0.18 -12.64
CA PHE A 25 30.59 -0.92 -13.06
C PHE A 25 30.56 -2.05 -12.03
N ASN A 26 31.60 -2.30 -11.22
CA ASN A 26 31.61 -3.48 -10.34
C ASN A 26 32.40 -3.38 -9.01
N THR A 27 32.27 -2.29 -8.23
CA THR A 27 33.03 -2.15 -6.95
C THR A 27 32.29 -1.43 -5.82
N PRO A 28 32.77 -1.53 -4.56
CA PRO A 28 32.24 -0.82 -3.38
C PRO A 28 32.04 0.68 -3.57
N LEU A 29 32.85 1.33 -4.43
CA LEU A 29 32.71 2.73 -4.82
C LEU A 29 31.38 3.02 -5.53
N ARG A 30 30.90 2.14 -6.41
CA ARG A 30 29.55 2.24 -7.00
C ARG A 30 28.50 2.17 -5.91
N ARG A 31 28.65 1.28 -4.92
CA ARG A 31 27.74 1.18 -3.78
C ARG A 31 27.76 2.46 -2.96
N VAL A 32 28.93 3.01 -2.62
CA VAL A 32 29.05 4.27 -1.87
C VAL A 32 28.45 5.44 -2.63
N PHE A 33 28.68 5.53 -3.95
CA PHE A 33 28.08 6.56 -4.80
C PHE A 33 26.55 6.41 -4.93
N LEU A 34 26.04 5.19 -5.12
CA LEU A 34 24.61 4.91 -5.13
C LEU A 34 23.97 5.23 -3.76
N LEU A 35 24.66 4.94 -2.67
CA LEU A 35 24.21 5.27 -1.31
C LEU A 35 24.21 6.78 -1.06
N TYR A 36 25.24 7.50 -1.50
CA TYR A 36 25.32 8.95 -1.38
C TYR A 36 24.23 9.64 -2.22
N THR A 37 24.04 9.19 -3.47
CA THR A 37 23.00 9.71 -4.36
C THR A 37 21.60 9.38 -3.86
N ALA A 38 21.37 8.19 -3.30
CA ALA A 38 20.11 7.83 -2.63
C ALA A 38 19.83 8.76 -1.44
N ARG A 39 20.80 8.93 -0.51
CA ARG A 39 20.65 9.83 0.65
C ARG A 39 20.37 11.27 0.23
N LYS A 40 21.07 11.79 -0.78
CA LYS A 40 20.82 13.14 -1.31
C LYS A 40 19.44 13.26 -1.95
N THR A 41 18.94 12.19 -2.57
CA THR A 41 17.61 12.16 -3.17
C THR A 41 16.52 12.12 -2.10
N ASP A 42 16.70 11.31 -1.05
CA ASP A 42 15.78 11.25 0.08
C ASP A 42 15.67 12.61 0.78
N LEU A 43 16.80 13.30 0.98
CA LEU A 43 16.79 14.69 1.50
C LEU A 43 16.00 15.65 0.62
N ARG A 44 16.04 15.49 -0.72
CA ARG A 44 15.27 16.31 -1.65
C ARG A 44 13.78 15.97 -1.63
N LEU A 45 13.42 14.70 -1.43
CA LEU A 45 12.03 14.30 -1.21
C LEU A 45 11.52 14.92 0.09
N ASP A 46 12.27 14.79 1.18
CA ASP A 46 11.93 15.40 2.48
C ASP A 46 11.69 16.91 2.33
N GLN A 47 12.60 17.60 1.64
CA GLN A 47 12.43 19.03 1.33
C GLN A 47 11.19 19.30 0.47
N ALA A 48 10.90 18.50 -0.55
CA ALA A 48 9.72 18.70 -1.39
C ALA A 48 8.42 18.57 -0.58
N PHE A 49 8.30 17.56 0.29
CA PHE A 49 7.12 17.40 1.13
C PHE A 49 7.00 18.51 2.20
N GLN A 50 8.12 18.96 2.78
CA GLN A 50 8.12 20.04 3.77
C GLN A 50 7.84 21.43 3.19
N GLN A 51 8.22 21.66 1.93
CA GLN A 51 8.02 22.94 1.24
C GLN A 51 6.62 23.10 0.67
N ASP A 52 5.81 22.03 0.58
CA ASP A 52 4.45 22.15 0.11
C ASP A 52 3.56 22.84 1.15
N ARG A 53 3.20 24.10 0.87
CA ARG A 53 2.34 24.93 1.74
C ARG A 53 0.99 25.24 1.09
N LEU A 54 0.76 24.79 -0.15
CA LEU A 54 -0.48 25.07 -0.85
C LEU A 54 -1.65 24.34 -0.19
N THR A 55 -2.69 25.11 0.13
CA THR A 55 -4.00 24.56 0.52
C THR A 55 -4.92 24.66 -0.69
N VAL A 56 -4.90 23.61 -1.50
CA VAL A 56 -5.69 23.52 -2.74
C VAL A 56 -7.17 23.40 -2.39
N THR A 57 -8.01 24.19 -3.06
CA THR A 57 -9.47 24.20 -2.91
C THR A 57 -10.21 23.74 -4.16
N GLY A 58 -9.54 23.73 -5.31
CA GLY A 58 -10.10 23.25 -6.56
C GLY A 58 -8.98 22.87 -7.53
N HIS A 59 -9.20 21.84 -8.33
CA HIS A 59 -8.29 21.44 -9.39
C HIS A 59 -9.06 20.88 -10.57
N ASP A 60 -8.96 21.56 -11.70
CA ASP A 60 -9.55 21.13 -12.96
C ASP A 60 -8.44 20.82 -13.96
N VAL A 61 -8.67 19.76 -14.74
CA VAL A 61 -7.69 19.26 -15.71
C VAL A 61 -8.36 19.10 -17.06
N GLU A 62 -7.80 19.75 -18.08
CA GLU A 62 -8.18 19.58 -19.47
C GLU A 62 -7.01 19.00 -20.23
N ILE A 63 -7.19 17.86 -20.89
CA ILE A 63 -6.18 17.23 -21.73
C ILE A 63 -6.70 17.03 -23.14
N ARG A 64 -5.89 17.43 -24.11
CA ARG A 64 -6.11 17.18 -25.53
C ARG A 64 -5.12 16.15 -26.07
N PHE A 65 -5.67 15.11 -26.69
CA PHE A 65 -4.93 14.09 -27.42
C PHE A 65 -4.95 14.37 -28.92
N SER A 66 -3.82 14.83 -29.44
CA SER A 66 -3.57 15.04 -30.87
C SER A 66 -2.60 13.99 -31.41
N PRO A 67 -2.54 13.75 -32.74
CA PRO A 67 -1.64 12.75 -33.32
C PRO A 67 -0.14 12.92 -32.96
N GLY A 68 0.31 12.16 -31.96
CA GLY A 68 1.69 12.15 -31.45
C GLY A 68 2.00 13.15 -30.34
N MET A 69 1.02 13.90 -29.84
CA MET A 69 1.22 14.95 -28.85
C MET A 69 0.05 14.99 -27.86
N ILE A 70 0.38 15.28 -26.60
CA ILE A 70 -0.59 15.65 -25.58
C ILE A 70 -0.35 17.10 -25.20
N THR A 71 -1.43 17.86 -25.09
CA THR A 71 -1.42 19.17 -24.42
C THR A 71 -2.34 19.07 -23.22
N GLY A 72 -1.84 19.42 -22.05
CA GLY A 72 -2.62 19.48 -20.83
C GLY A 72 -2.64 20.89 -20.24
N LYS A 73 -3.77 21.23 -19.63
CA LYS A 73 -4.01 22.46 -18.89
C LYS A 73 -4.57 22.07 -17.53
N SER A 74 -3.92 22.53 -16.47
CA SER A 74 -4.44 22.42 -15.11
C SER A 74 -4.75 23.80 -14.56
N THR A 75 -5.91 23.94 -13.94
CA THR A 75 -6.32 25.12 -13.18
C THR A 75 -6.39 24.72 -11.72
N ILE A 76 -5.59 25.35 -10.85
CA ILE A 76 -5.53 25.02 -9.43
C ILE A 76 -5.89 26.26 -8.63
N ASP A 77 -6.99 26.20 -7.89
CA ASP A 77 -7.37 27.21 -6.92
C ASP A 77 -6.83 26.85 -5.55
N TYR A 78 -6.30 27.84 -4.83
CA TYR A 78 -5.72 27.64 -3.51
C TYR A 78 -5.96 28.83 -2.59
N LYS A 79 -5.98 28.57 -1.27
CA LYS A 79 -6.04 29.63 -0.25
C LYS A 79 -4.69 30.31 -0.12
N ALA A 80 -4.69 31.64 -0.18
CA ALA A 80 -3.51 32.46 0.05
C ALA A 80 -3.02 32.28 1.51
N GLY A 81 -1.75 31.95 1.69
CA GLY A 81 -1.13 31.79 3.01
C GLY A 81 -0.54 33.10 3.53
N ALA A 82 -0.26 33.15 4.85
CA ALA A 82 0.42 34.30 5.48
C ALA A 82 1.95 34.32 5.26
N GLU A 83 2.53 33.18 4.85
CA GLU A 83 3.94 33.02 4.51
C GLU A 83 4.07 32.28 3.18
N ASP A 84 4.67 32.92 2.19
CA ASP A 84 4.98 32.28 0.91
C ASP A 84 6.34 31.57 1.01
N PRO A 85 6.43 30.26 0.71
CA PRO A 85 7.71 29.59 0.63
C PRO A 85 8.55 30.17 -0.53
N ASP A 86 9.88 30.07 -0.43
CA ASP A 86 10.81 30.47 -1.51
C ASP A 86 10.40 29.92 -2.87
N PHE A 87 9.84 28.71 -2.89
CA PHE A 87 9.19 28.10 -4.04
C PHE A 87 8.19 27.03 -3.60
N GLN A 88 7.22 26.77 -4.47
CA GLN A 88 6.27 25.67 -4.33
C GLN A 88 6.69 24.47 -5.19
N PRO A 89 6.77 23.25 -4.62
CA PRO A 89 7.05 22.05 -5.38
C PRO A 89 5.84 21.55 -6.18
N PHE A 90 6.11 21.14 -7.42
CA PHE A 90 5.18 20.41 -8.30
C PHE A 90 5.80 19.11 -8.80
N ILE A 91 4.97 18.10 -8.98
CA ILE A 91 5.30 16.77 -9.50
C ILE A 91 4.61 16.61 -10.85
N LEU A 92 5.36 16.14 -11.84
CA LEU A 92 4.84 15.82 -13.17
C LEU A 92 5.64 14.67 -13.77
N HIS A 93 4.98 13.79 -14.52
CA HIS A 93 5.62 12.72 -15.27
C HIS A 93 6.77 13.27 -16.14
N LYS A 94 7.91 12.59 -16.18
CA LYS A 94 9.12 13.02 -16.89
C LYS A 94 8.96 13.11 -18.42
N GLY A 95 7.91 12.48 -18.95
CA GLY A 95 7.53 12.56 -20.36
C GLY A 95 6.79 13.86 -20.71
N PHE A 96 6.47 14.69 -19.71
CA PHE A 96 5.86 16.00 -19.88
C PHE A 96 6.78 17.12 -19.43
N VAL A 97 6.53 18.32 -19.96
CA VAL A 97 7.25 19.56 -19.62
C VAL A 97 6.24 20.69 -19.45
N PHE A 98 6.48 21.56 -18.48
CA PHE A 98 5.72 22.81 -18.34
C PHE A 98 6.14 23.79 -19.42
N GLU A 99 5.17 24.24 -20.22
CA GLU A 99 5.34 25.31 -21.21
C GLU A 99 5.17 26.69 -20.57
N SER A 100 4.22 26.81 -19.65
CA SER A 100 3.99 28.03 -18.89
C SER A 100 3.27 27.76 -17.58
N ILE A 101 3.63 28.51 -16.55
CA ILE A 101 2.88 28.55 -15.29
C ILE A 101 2.55 30.01 -15.02
N LYS A 102 1.28 30.29 -14.73
CA LYS A 102 0.78 31.63 -14.40
C LYS A 102 0.03 31.62 -13.09
N GLN A 103 0.15 32.69 -12.32
CA GLN A 103 -0.66 32.96 -11.13
C GLN A 103 -1.49 34.20 -11.39
N ASN A 104 -2.81 34.09 -11.28
CA ASN A 104 -3.76 35.17 -11.59
C ASN A 104 -3.44 35.84 -12.96
N GLY A 105 -3.07 35.02 -13.96
CA GLY A 105 -2.69 35.46 -15.31
C GLY A 105 -1.26 36.01 -15.48
N LYS A 106 -0.51 36.26 -14.39
CA LYS A 106 0.89 36.73 -14.43
C LYS A 106 1.85 35.54 -14.54
N ASN A 107 2.81 35.58 -15.47
CA ASN A 107 3.83 34.52 -15.62
C ASN A 107 4.67 34.36 -14.35
N LEU A 108 4.94 33.11 -13.99
CA LEU A 108 5.84 32.71 -12.91
C LEU A 108 7.17 32.18 -13.47
N HIS A 109 8.23 32.31 -12.67
CA HIS A 109 9.45 31.55 -12.90
C HIS A 109 9.28 30.13 -12.37
N PHE A 110 9.80 29.15 -13.09
CA PHE A 110 9.85 27.77 -12.65
C PHE A 110 11.08 27.08 -13.22
N GLU A 111 11.59 26.09 -12.50
CA GLU A 111 12.75 25.31 -12.92
C GLU A 111 12.63 23.84 -12.53
N LYS A 112 13.26 22.96 -13.31
CA LYS A 112 13.38 21.56 -12.97
C LYS A 112 14.29 21.39 -11.77
N TRP A 113 13.81 20.74 -10.71
CA TRP A 113 14.58 20.52 -9.49
C TRP A 113 15.36 19.21 -9.51
N PHE A 114 14.66 18.08 -9.66
CA PHE A 114 15.24 16.75 -9.78
C PHE A 114 14.26 15.76 -10.40
N THR A 115 14.76 14.62 -10.89
CA THR A 115 13.94 13.53 -11.42
C THR A 115 14.17 12.28 -10.58
N ARG A 116 13.09 11.57 -10.25
CA ARG A 116 13.13 10.30 -9.53
C ARG A 116 12.16 9.32 -10.17
N GLY A 117 12.68 8.19 -10.66
CA GLY A 117 11.87 7.18 -11.34
C GLY A 117 11.20 7.72 -12.61
N GLN A 118 9.88 7.83 -12.58
CA GLN A 118 9.07 8.32 -13.70
C GLN A 118 8.66 9.79 -13.56
N VAL A 119 8.97 10.46 -12.45
CA VAL A 119 8.51 11.82 -12.18
C VAL A 119 9.65 12.83 -12.12
N THR A 120 9.33 14.07 -12.46
CA THR A 120 10.17 15.24 -12.27
C THR A 120 9.52 16.16 -11.25
N PHE A 121 10.31 16.57 -10.26
CA PHE A 121 9.96 17.61 -9.31
C PHE A 121 10.42 18.95 -9.87
N TRP A 122 9.53 19.95 -9.80
CA TRP A 122 9.71 21.30 -10.28
C TRP A 122 9.59 22.28 -9.12
N LYS A 123 10.37 23.36 -9.17
CA LYS A 123 10.17 24.52 -8.30
C LYS A 123 9.37 25.56 -9.05
N VAL A 124 8.35 26.10 -8.41
CA VAL A 124 7.52 27.18 -8.95
C VAL A 124 7.58 28.35 -7.98
N TYR A 125 8.07 29.50 -8.45
CA TYR A 125 8.26 30.67 -7.60
C TYR A 125 6.99 31.51 -7.63
N LEU A 126 6.15 31.31 -6.60
CA LEU A 126 4.89 32.04 -6.44
C LEU A 126 5.16 33.52 -6.18
N LYS A 127 4.25 34.37 -6.62
CA LYS A 127 4.24 35.79 -6.27
C LYS A 127 3.36 36.01 -5.05
N PRO A 128 3.67 37.04 -4.24
CA PRO A 128 2.78 37.46 -3.16
C PRO A 128 1.36 37.64 -3.66
N VAL A 129 0.41 37.09 -2.92
CA VAL A 129 -1.02 37.32 -3.17
C VAL A 129 -1.36 38.72 -2.66
N GLU A 130 -2.15 39.48 -3.43
CA GLU A 130 -2.50 40.86 -3.10
C GLU A 130 -3.38 40.91 -1.84
N ASP A 131 -3.17 41.93 -0.98
CA ASP A 131 -3.90 42.08 0.29
C ASP A 131 -5.43 42.08 0.07
N GLY A 132 -6.11 41.11 0.67
CA GLY A 132 -7.56 40.94 0.60
C GLY A 132 -8.06 39.82 -0.32
N GLU A 133 -7.23 39.27 -1.21
CA GLU A 133 -7.56 38.07 -1.97
C GLU A 133 -7.45 36.82 -1.09
N LYS A 134 -8.58 36.12 -0.88
CA LYS A 134 -8.61 34.88 -0.08
C LYS A 134 -8.22 33.63 -0.88
N ILE A 135 -8.34 33.70 -2.21
CA ILE A 135 -8.11 32.60 -3.15
C ILE A 135 -7.29 33.15 -4.31
N SER A 136 -6.29 32.39 -4.74
CA SER A 136 -5.51 32.65 -5.95
C SER A 136 -5.56 31.42 -6.86
N THR A 137 -5.33 31.63 -8.15
CA THR A 137 -5.46 30.59 -9.18
C THR A 137 -4.14 30.43 -9.94
N LEU A 138 -3.68 29.18 -10.04
CA LEU A 138 -2.60 28.77 -10.93
C LEU A 138 -3.14 28.19 -12.23
N TYR A 139 -2.53 28.61 -13.33
CA TYR A 139 -2.76 28.05 -14.66
C TYR A 139 -1.47 27.40 -15.14
N LEU A 140 -1.49 26.08 -15.27
CA LEU A 140 -0.34 25.28 -15.68
C LEU A 140 -0.61 24.71 -17.07
N LEU A 141 0.22 25.08 -18.04
CA LEU A 141 0.21 24.51 -19.38
C LEU A 141 1.40 23.57 -19.53
N TYR A 142 1.15 22.36 -19.99
CA TYR A 142 2.17 21.33 -20.13
C TYR A 142 1.94 20.49 -21.39
N THR A 143 3.03 19.97 -21.95
CA THR A 143 2.99 19.16 -23.17
C THR A 143 3.72 17.84 -22.95
N GLY A 144 3.30 16.82 -23.68
CA GLY A 144 3.93 15.50 -23.68
C GLY A 144 3.86 14.85 -25.06
N THR A 145 4.56 13.73 -25.21
CA THR A 145 4.57 12.96 -26.47
C THR A 145 3.96 11.59 -26.27
N VAL A 146 3.27 11.12 -27.31
CA VAL A 146 2.57 9.84 -27.29
C VAL A 146 2.99 9.01 -28.51
N PRO A 147 3.36 7.74 -28.34
CA PRO A 147 3.72 6.89 -29.47
C PRO A 147 2.57 6.74 -30.47
N ARG A 148 2.74 7.25 -31.69
CA ARG A 148 1.73 7.19 -32.78
C ARG A 148 1.29 5.77 -33.18
N ARG A 149 2.11 4.76 -32.88
CA ARG A 149 1.86 3.36 -33.27
C ARG A 149 1.02 2.58 -32.26
N LYS A 150 0.85 3.10 -31.04
CA LYS A 150 0.04 2.43 -30.03
C LYS A 150 -1.44 2.64 -30.35
N LYS A 151 -2.23 1.59 -30.17
CA LYS A 151 -3.68 1.61 -30.42
C LYS A 151 -4.48 2.19 -29.25
N PHE A 152 -3.88 2.19 -28.07
CA PHE A 152 -4.40 2.80 -26.87
C PHE A 152 -3.25 3.15 -25.90
N HIS A 153 -3.55 3.98 -24.92
CA HIS A 153 -2.65 4.47 -23.89
C HIS A 153 -3.32 4.32 -22.53
N PHE A 154 -2.51 3.99 -21.53
CA PHE A 154 -2.92 4.00 -20.14
C PHE A 154 -1.96 4.86 -19.35
N PHE A 155 -2.53 5.74 -18.54
CA PHE A 155 -1.83 6.60 -17.60
C PHE A 155 -2.25 6.17 -16.20
N SER A 156 -1.32 5.52 -15.51
CA SER A 156 -1.57 5.05 -14.14
C SER A 156 -1.48 6.22 -13.15
N ALA A 157 -2.09 6.04 -11.98
CA ALA A 157 -1.96 6.96 -10.86
C ALA A 157 -0.48 7.28 -10.52
N GLU A 158 0.39 6.26 -10.54
CA GLU A 158 1.81 6.39 -10.17
C GLU A 158 2.67 7.11 -11.22
N GLU A 159 2.12 7.40 -12.40
CA GLU A 159 2.85 8.11 -13.44
C GLU A 159 2.82 9.63 -13.22
N PHE A 160 1.86 10.16 -12.45
CA PHE A 160 1.68 11.62 -12.24
C PHE A 160 1.57 12.36 -13.58
N TRP A 161 0.65 11.88 -14.43
CA TRP A 161 0.45 12.36 -15.80
C TRP A 161 -0.21 13.75 -15.90
N TYR A 162 -0.65 14.30 -14.77
CA TYR A 162 -1.09 15.68 -14.61
C TYR A 162 -0.32 16.34 -13.44
N PRO A 163 -0.19 17.68 -13.42
CA PRO A 163 0.48 18.40 -12.35
C PRO A 163 -0.16 18.21 -10.99
N GLN A 164 0.66 17.88 -9.98
CA GLN A 164 0.22 17.78 -8.59
C GLN A 164 1.25 18.39 -7.66
N THR A 165 0.83 18.91 -6.51
CA THR A 165 1.74 19.17 -5.39
C THR A 165 1.88 17.91 -4.53
N PRO A 166 2.95 17.78 -3.72
CA PRO A 166 3.10 16.67 -2.78
C PRO A 166 1.86 16.36 -1.92
N ARG A 167 1.16 17.37 -1.38
CA ARG A 167 -0.06 17.22 -0.58
C ARG A 167 -1.27 16.74 -1.39
N MET A 168 -1.39 17.18 -2.64
CA MET A 168 -2.46 16.71 -3.54
C MET A 168 -2.40 15.21 -3.80
N CYS A 169 -1.27 14.57 -3.55
CA CYS A 169 -1.15 13.12 -3.70
C CYS A 169 -1.87 12.33 -2.59
N GLY A 170 -2.16 12.96 -1.45
CA GLY A 170 -2.95 12.36 -0.37
C GLY A 170 -4.38 12.89 -0.29
N GLU A 171 -4.57 14.18 -0.58
CA GLU A 171 -5.81 14.92 -0.32
C GLU A 171 -6.39 15.59 -1.57
N GLY A 172 -5.72 15.48 -2.72
CA GLY A 172 -6.14 16.15 -3.96
C GLY A 172 -7.35 15.48 -4.61
N GLN A 173 -8.14 16.28 -5.32
CA GLN A 173 -9.29 15.83 -6.09
C GLN A 173 -9.32 16.61 -7.40
N ILE A 174 -9.53 15.92 -8.51
CA ILE A 174 -9.90 16.58 -9.76
C ILE A 174 -11.40 16.84 -9.70
N GLY A 175 -11.81 18.11 -9.68
CA GLY A 175 -13.21 18.51 -9.70
C GLY A 175 -13.82 18.20 -11.06
N LEU A 176 -13.23 18.79 -12.10
CA LEU A 176 -13.61 18.59 -13.49
C LEU A 176 -12.44 18.04 -14.31
N PHE A 177 -12.68 16.95 -15.04
CA PHE A 177 -11.75 16.44 -16.04
C PHE A 177 -12.36 16.54 -17.44
N LYS A 178 -11.65 17.21 -18.35
CA LYS A 178 -12.01 17.31 -19.76
C LYS A 178 -10.99 16.58 -20.62
N CYS A 179 -11.48 15.71 -21.49
CA CYS A 179 -10.65 15.01 -22.46
C CYS A 179 -11.11 15.34 -23.88
N ILE A 180 -10.26 16.01 -24.65
CA ILE A 180 -10.50 16.34 -26.05
C ILE A 180 -9.67 15.39 -26.91
N VAL A 181 -10.30 14.72 -27.87
CA VAL A 181 -9.65 13.75 -28.73
C VAL A 181 -9.79 14.15 -30.18
N ASP A 182 -8.66 14.27 -30.90
CA ASP A 182 -8.63 14.60 -32.33
C ASP A 182 -8.66 13.34 -33.23
N GLN A 183 -9.10 12.21 -32.69
CA GLN A 183 -9.09 10.88 -33.30
C GLN A 183 -10.29 10.08 -32.80
N ASP A 184 -10.59 8.96 -33.47
CA ASP A 184 -11.61 7.99 -33.05
C ASP A 184 -11.17 7.18 -31.81
N TRP A 185 -10.95 7.89 -30.70
CA TRP A 185 -10.53 7.38 -29.41
C TRP A 185 -11.61 7.67 -28.36
N THR A 186 -11.80 6.75 -27.43
CA THR A 186 -12.66 6.91 -26.26
C THR A 186 -11.82 6.85 -24.99
N PRO A 187 -11.93 7.86 -24.11
CA PRO A 187 -11.32 7.85 -22.80
C PRO A 187 -12.18 7.07 -21.79
N VAL A 188 -11.52 6.37 -20.87
CA VAL A 188 -12.07 5.86 -19.61
C VAL A 188 -11.26 6.50 -18.49
N PHE A 189 -11.92 7.22 -17.60
CA PHE A 189 -11.28 8.03 -16.57
C PHE A 189 -11.77 7.62 -15.18
N SER A 190 -10.98 7.91 -14.16
CA SER A 190 -11.37 7.74 -12.75
C SER A 190 -12.37 8.81 -12.29
N GLY A 191 -13.55 8.81 -12.90
CA GLY A 191 -14.64 9.74 -12.64
C GLY A 191 -15.92 9.31 -13.36
N ILE A 192 -16.99 10.05 -13.16
CA ILE A 192 -18.29 9.82 -13.78
C ILE A 192 -18.31 10.58 -15.11
N LEU A 193 -18.60 9.89 -16.22
CA LEU A 193 -18.80 10.53 -17.51
C LEU A 193 -20.12 11.31 -17.50
N GLU A 194 -20.04 12.64 -17.62
CA GLU A 194 -21.20 13.54 -17.59
C GLU A 194 -21.74 13.82 -18.99
N SER A 195 -20.85 14.08 -19.95
CA SER A 195 -21.26 14.40 -21.31
C SER A 195 -20.19 14.07 -22.35
N VAL A 196 -20.66 13.87 -23.59
CA VAL A 196 -19.83 13.75 -24.78
C VAL A 196 -20.37 14.72 -25.83
N ALA A 197 -19.52 15.62 -26.31
CA ALA A 197 -19.88 16.62 -27.31
C ALA A 197 -18.95 16.54 -28.52
N GLU A 198 -19.50 16.69 -29.72
CA GLU A 198 -18.70 16.88 -30.93
C GLU A 198 -18.37 18.37 -31.08
N VAL A 199 -17.09 18.72 -30.96
CA VAL A 199 -16.62 20.11 -31.00
C VAL A 199 -16.47 20.58 -32.46
N LYS A 200 -16.05 19.66 -33.33
CA LYS A 200 -15.97 19.79 -34.78
C LYS A 200 -15.81 18.39 -35.38
N ASP A 201 -15.92 18.29 -36.70
CA ASP A 201 -15.79 17.02 -37.42
C ASP A 201 -14.54 16.22 -36.98
N GLY A 202 -14.78 15.01 -36.46
CA GLY A 202 -13.74 14.10 -35.98
C GLY A 202 -13.08 14.48 -34.65
N VAL A 203 -13.61 15.47 -33.92
CA VAL A 203 -13.11 15.90 -32.60
C VAL A 203 -14.21 15.86 -31.55
N LYS A 204 -14.01 15.02 -30.54
CA LYS A 204 -14.95 14.86 -29.41
C LYS A 204 -14.34 15.42 -28.13
N GLU A 205 -15.19 16.02 -27.30
CA GLU A 205 -14.91 16.41 -25.92
C GLU A 205 -15.70 15.48 -25.00
N TYR A 206 -15.01 14.91 -24.01
CA TYR A 206 -15.58 14.12 -22.93
C TYR A 206 -15.40 14.87 -21.64
N GLU A 207 -16.49 15.07 -20.90
CA GLU A 207 -16.48 15.74 -19.61
C GLU A 207 -16.77 14.74 -18.50
N PHE A 208 -15.90 14.70 -17.49
CA PHE A 208 -16.02 13.82 -16.34
C PHE A 208 -16.03 14.63 -15.04
N SER A 209 -16.90 14.24 -14.12
CA SER A 209 -16.91 14.75 -12.75
C SER A 209 -16.36 13.69 -11.79
N SER A 210 -15.82 14.12 -10.66
CA SER A 210 -15.45 13.18 -9.58
C SER A 210 -16.07 13.65 -8.28
N PRO A 211 -17.32 13.27 -7.95
CA PRO A 211 -17.99 13.74 -6.73
C PRO A 211 -17.31 13.23 -5.45
N TYR A 212 -16.63 12.09 -5.53
CA TYR A 212 -15.77 11.55 -4.48
C TYR A 212 -14.29 11.82 -4.79
N PRO A 213 -13.45 12.09 -3.77
CA PRO A 213 -12.02 12.33 -3.93
C PRO A 213 -11.28 11.20 -4.66
N VAL A 214 -10.35 11.59 -5.53
CA VAL A 214 -9.50 10.71 -6.33
C VAL A 214 -8.13 11.38 -6.52
N PRO A 215 -7.23 11.26 -5.53
CA PRO A 215 -5.90 11.89 -5.57
C PRO A 215 -4.97 11.23 -6.60
N ALA A 216 -5.32 10.02 -7.04
CA ALA A 216 -4.55 9.17 -7.92
C ALA A 216 -5.40 8.79 -9.15
N ALA A 217 -5.74 9.79 -9.97
CA ALA A 217 -6.62 9.56 -11.12
C ALA A 217 -5.91 8.75 -12.22
N MET A 218 -6.64 7.81 -12.80
CA MET A 218 -6.20 6.99 -13.93
C MET A 218 -6.96 7.38 -15.20
N LEU A 219 -6.28 7.24 -16.34
CA LEU A 219 -6.85 7.49 -17.65
C LEU A 219 -6.42 6.39 -18.62
N GLN A 220 -7.38 5.67 -19.18
CA GLN A 220 -7.20 4.88 -20.39
C GLN A 220 -7.78 5.64 -21.58
N ILE A 221 -7.13 5.57 -22.74
CA ILE A 221 -7.65 6.14 -23.97
C ILE A 221 -7.25 5.30 -25.17
N GLY A 222 -8.20 4.93 -26.02
CA GLY A 222 -7.92 4.07 -27.17
C GLY A 222 -9.08 3.98 -28.15
N LYS A 223 -8.87 3.29 -29.26
CA LYS A 223 -9.94 3.06 -30.25
C LYS A 223 -11.06 2.18 -29.69
N ASP A 224 -12.31 2.52 -29.98
CA ASP A 224 -13.50 1.79 -29.50
C ASP A 224 -13.46 0.29 -29.82
N GLN A 225 -13.00 -0.05 -31.03
CA GLN A 225 -12.91 -1.45 -31.48
C GLN A 225 -11.91 -2.29 -30.68
N GLU A 226 -10.97 -1.67 -29.96
CA GLU A 226 -9.96 -2.36 -29.15
C GLU A 226 -10.39 -2.51 -27.69
N ILE A 227 -11.52 -1.89 -27.30
CA ILE A 227 -12.00 -1.85 -25.93
C ILE A 227 -13.45 -2.36 -25.89
N LYS A 228 -13.65 -3.62 -25.51
CA LYS A 228 -15.00 -4.18 -25.34
C LYS A 228 -15.53 -3.86 -23.93
N ARG A 229 -16.55 -3.01 -23.86
CA ARG A 229 -17.29 -2.68 -22.63
C ARG A 229 -18.34 -3.74 -22.35
N ILE A 230 -18.32 -4.33 -21.15
CA ILE A 230 -19.27 -5.36 -20.70
C ILE A 230 -19.77 -4.98 -19.31
N THR A 231 -21.08 -4.86 -19.15
CA THR A 231 -21.72 -4.62 -17.86
C THR A 231 -22.08 -5.95 -17.20
N VAL A 232 -21.67 -6.14 -15.94
CA VAL A 232 -21.96 -7.31 -15.13
C VAL A 232 -22.47 -6.87 -13.75
N GLY A 233 -23.45 -7.59 -13.20
CA GLY A 233 -24.13 -7.20 -11.97
C GLY A 233 -25.27 -6.20 -12.23
N GLY A 234 -25.89 -5.68 -11.16
CA GLY A 234 -26.93 -4.66 -11.26
C GLY A 234 -28.40 -5.14 -11.36
N HIS A 235 -28.76 -6.32 -10.84
CA HIS A 235 -30.17 -6.70 -10.69
C HIS A 235 -30.73 -6.40 -9.28
N THR A 236 -31.66 -5.45 -9.18
CA THR A 236 -32.85 -5.55 -8.32
C THR A 236 -34.08 -5.18 -9.15
N LEU A 237 -34.54 -6.11 -9.98
CA LEU A 237 -35.96 -6.20 -10.29
C LEU A 237 -36.51 -7.19 -9.25
N ALA A 238 -37.48 -6.90 -8.40
CA ALA A 238 -38.79 -6.41 -8.80
C ALA A 238 -39.20 -6.93 -10.20
N GLU A 239 -38.80 -8.16 -10.49
CA GLU A 239 -39.37 -9.08 -11.46
C GLU A 239 -39.73 -10.29 -10.63
N ARG A 240 -40.97 -10.75 -10.55
CA ARG A 240 -42.23 -10.22 -11.07
C ARG A 240 -43.31 -11.09 -10.43
N THR A 241 -43.44 -11.01 -9.12
CA THR A 241 -44.55 -11.63 -8.38
C THR A 241 -44.85 -10.74 -7.20
N GLU A 242 -46.12 -10.37 -7.10
CA GLU A 242 -46.70 -9.63 -5.99
C GLU A 242 -46.30 -10.28 -4.68
N GLU A 243 -45.45 -9.61 -3.88
CA GLU A 243 -45.47 -9.60 -2.42
C GLU A 243 -44.37 -8.66 -1.93
N ALA A 244 -44.76 -7.42 -1.69
CA ALA A 244 -43.93 -6.40 -1.07
C ALA A 244 -44.12 -6.47 0.45
N THR A 245 -43.07 -6.82 1.20
CA THR A 245 -42.87 -6.41 2.60
C THR A 245 -41.44 -6.73 3.09
N ALA A 246 -40.49 -5.81 2.86
CA ALA A 246 -39.39 -5.45 3.79
C ALA A 246 -38.48 -4.36 3.17
N PRO A 247 -38.21 -3.24 3.85
CA PRO A 247 -37.23 -2.25 3.41
C PRO A 247 -35.83 -2.71 3.83
N GLY A 248 -35.09 -3.35 2.92
CA GLY A 248 -33.71 -3.79 3.15
C GLY A 248 -32.98 -4.32 1.92
N ASN A 249 -33.44 -4.03 0.70
CA ASN A 249 -32.82 -4.58 -0.51
C ASN A 249 -31.52 -3.83 -0.86
N ALA A 250 -30.41 -4.53 -0.62
CA ALA A 250 -29.06 -4.15 -0.97
C ALA A 250 -28.94 -3.67 -2.43
N SER A 251 -28.32 -2.52 -2.65
CA SER A 251 -27.83 -2.12 -3.97
C SER A 251 -26.82 -3.15 -4.47
N ALA A 252 -27.11 -3.78 -5.62
CA ALA A 252 -26.14 -4.63 -6.30
C ALA A 252 -25.03 -3.78 -6.93
N TYR A 253 -23.77 -4.18 -6.78
CA TYR A 253 -22.67 -3.55 -7.51
C TYR A 253 -22.79 -3.84 -9.02
N THR A 254 -22.56 -2.81 -9.83
CA THR A 254 -22.49 -2.87 -11.28
C THR A 254 -21.03 -2.72 -11.69
N PHE A 255 -20.48 -3.75 -12.32
CA PHE A 255 -19.12 -3.74 -12.83
C PHE A 255 -19.12 -3.50 -14.34
N ILE A 256 -18.28 -2.57 -14.79
CA ILE A 256 -18.07 -2.31 -16.20
C ILE A 256 -16.67 -2.78 -16.55
N LEU A 257 -16.58 -3.91 -17.23
CA LEU A 257 -15.31 -4.50 -17.62
C LEU A 257 -14.95 -4.05 -19.04
N TYR A 258 -13.77 -3.46 -19.18
CA TYR A 258 -13.13 -3.12 -20.44
C TYR A 258 -12.07 -4.17 -20.72
N ARG A 259 -12.36 -5.08 -21.64
CA ARG A 259 -11.45 -6.16 -22.03
C ARG A 259 -10.93 -5.98 -23.45
N GLN A 260 -9.68 -6.39 -23.67
CA GLN A 260 -9.21 -6.82 -25.00
C GLN A 260 -9.77 -8.21 -25.31
N ASP A 261 -9.58 -8.72 -26.53
CA ASP A 261 -10.09 -10.03 -27.00
C ASP A 261 -9.58 -11.22 -26.15
N LEU A 262 -10.14 -11.38 -24.95
CA LEU A 262 -9.96 -12.50 -24.05
C LEU A 262 -10.97 -13.61 -24.40
N GLY A 263 -10.55 -14.87 -24.30
CA GLY A 263 -11.44 -16.02 -24.47
C GLY A 263 -12.61 -15.97 -23.48
N ASP A 264 -13.82 -16.29 -23.94
CA ASP A 264 -15.03 -16.08 -23.15
C ASP A 264 -15.06 -16.87 -21.83
N GLY A 265 -14.53 -18.10 -21.80
CA GLY A 265 -14.43 -18.90 -20.57
C GLY A 265 -13.49 -18.30 -19.53
N PHE A 266 -12.31 -17.83 -19.96
CA PHE A 266 -11.37 -17.13 -19.07
C PHE A 266 -11.97 -15.84 -18.50
N PHE A 267 -12.67 -15.08 -19.35
CA PHE A 267 -13.33 -13.85 -18.92
C PHE A 267 -14.47 -14.13 -17.93
N ALA A 268 -15.26 -15.19 -18.14
CA ALA A 268 -16.30 -15.60 -17.20
C ALA A 268 -15.70 -15.95 -15.83
N GLY A 269 -14.60 -16.69 -15.78
CA GLY A 269 -13.88 -16.99 -14.54
C GLY A 269 -13.30 -15.75 -13.86
N LEU A 270 -12.80 -14.77 -14.62
CA LEU A 270 -12.35 -13.49 -14.07
C LEU A 270 -13.50 -12.74 -13.39
N VAL A 271 -14.65 -12.66 -14.07
CA VAL A 271 -15.86 -12.02 -13.56
C VAL A 271 -16.35 -12.68 -12.27
N GLU A 272 -16.41 -14.02 -12.25
CA GLU A 272 -16.83 -14.78 -11.07
C GLU A 272 -15.93 -14.49 -9.87
N LYS A 273 -14.61 -14.52 -10.06
CA LYS A 273 -13.63 -14.19 -9.02
C LYS A 273 -13.77 -12.76 -8.53
N THR A 274 -13.92 -11.80 -9.45
CA THR A 274 -14.13 -10.38 -9.08
C THR A 274 -15.39 -10.21 -8.24
N MET A 275 -16.49 -10.86 -8.62
CA MET A 275 -17.74 -10.80 -7.86
C MET A 275 -17.60 -11.44 -6.48
N ALA A 276 -17.03 -12.65 -6.39
CA ALA A 276 -16.86 -13.37 -5.14
C ALA A 276 -15.96 -12.60 -4.15
N ALA A 277 -14.83 -12.09 -4.64
CA ALA A 277 -13.91 -11.29 -3.84
C ALA A 277 -14.55 -9.98 -3.35
N THR A 278 -15.26 -9.26 -4.23
CA THR A 278 -15.99 -8.05 -3.83
C THR A 278 -17.04 -8.35 -2.76
N GLY A 279 -17.81 -9.44 -2.92
CA GLY A 279 -18.81 -9.86 -1.93
C GLY A 279 -18.19 -10.09 -0.56
N TYR A 280 -17.09 -10.84 -0.50
CA TYR A 280 -16.36 -11.08 0.74
C TYR A 280 -15.78 -9.80 1.36
N LEU A 281 -15.15 -8.93 0.56
CA LEU A 281 -14.58 -7.67 1.05
C LEU A 281 -15.65 -6.70 1.56
N ARG A 282 -16.83 -6.69 0.93
CA ARG A 282 -18.01 -5.97 1.40
C ARG A 282 -18.46 -6.47 2.78
N GLU A 283 -18.51 -7.78 2.99
CA GLU A 283 -18.83 -8.35 4.31
C GLU A 283 -17.82 -7.92 5.38
N LEU A 284 -16.53 -7.83 5.03
CA LEU A 284 -15.47 -7.40 5.96
C LEU A 284 -15.46 -5.91 6.26
N PHE A 285 -15.65 -5.05 5.24
CA PHE A 285 -15.35 -3.62 5.37
C PHE A 285 -16.57 -2.71 5.21
N GLY A 286 -17.70 -3.25 4.77
CA GLY A 286 -18.93 -2.51 4.54
C GLY A 286 -19.11 -2.03 3.10
N ASP A 287 -20.18 -1.29 2.87
CA ASP A 287 -20.56 -0.83 1.54
C ASP A 287 -19.64 0.29 1.02
N LEU A 288 -19.25 0.19 -0.24
CA LEU A 288 -18.65 1.26 -1.00
C LEU A 288 -19.62 2.44 -1.20
N PRO A 289 -19.11 3.69 -1.27
CA PRO A 289 -19.94 4.87 -1.48
C PRO A 289 -20.59 4.95 -2.87
N ARG A 290 -20.10 4.16 -3.84
CA ARG A 290 -20.64 4.06 -5.19
C ARG A 290 -20.96 2.60 -5.51
N ASN A 291 -22.07 2.39 -6.21
CA ASN A 291 -22.54 1.07 -6.63
C ASN A 291 -22.05 0.64 -8.03
N GLU A 292 -21.22 1.44 -8.69
CA GLU A 292 -20.67 1.13 -10.01
C GLU A 292 -19.15 1.25 -9.97
N HIS A 293 -18.44 0.40 -10.72
CA HIS A 293 -16.99 0.39 -10.76
C HIS A 293 -16.45 -0.13 -12.10
N ASP A 294 -15.45 0.55 -12.67
CA ASP A 294 -14.82 0.21 -13.93
C ASP A 294 -13.63 -0.74 -13.72
N PHE A 295 -13.52 -1.82 -14.51
CA PHE A 295 -12.38 -2.74 -14.52
C PHE A 295 -11.68 -2.68 -15.87
N LEU A 296 -10.43 -2.22 -15.90
CA LEU A 296 -9.57 -2.19 -17.08
C LEU A 296 -8.68 -3.42 -17.08
N VAL A 297 -8.98 -4.37 -17.97
CA VAL A 297 -8.25 -5.64 -18.05
C VAL A 297 -7.17 -5.57 -19.14
N ASN A 298 -5.92 -5.85 -18.73
CA ASN A 298 -4.72 -5.75 -19.54
C ASN A 298 -4.50 -4.38 -20.22
N PRO A 299 -4.38 -3.29 -19.44
CA PRO A 299 -4.09 -1.96 -20.01
C PRO A 299 -2.66 -1.81 -20.56
N GLN A 300 -1.89 -2.91 -20.71
CA GLN A 300 -0.54 -2.93 -21.30
C GLN A 300 0.43 -1.93 -20.65
N THR A 301 0.38 -1.90 -19.31
CA THR A 301 1.15 -0.97 -18.47
C THR A 301 2.42 -1.64 -17.95
N LYS A 302 3.34 -0.86 -17.34
CA LYS A 302 4.49 -1.41 -16.61
C LYS A 302 4.16 -1.79 -15.16
N SER A 303 3.06 -1.28 -14.61
CA SER A 303 2.61 -1.61 -13.25
C SER A 303 1.82 -2.92 -13.26
N PRO A 304 1.92 -3.79 -12.24
CA PRO A 304 1.03 -4.96 -12.14
C PRO A 304 -0.46 -4.59 -12.08
N GLY A 305 -0.80 -3.45 -11.49
CA GLY A 305 -2.15 -2.94 -11.38
C GLY A 305 -2.20 -1.58 -10.69
N ALA A 306 -3.40 -1.04 -10.56
CA ALA A 306 -3.73 0.08 -9.68
C ALA A 306 -5.25 0.14 -9.47
N SER A 307 -5.70 0.56 -8.29
CA SER A 307 -7.11 0.70 -7.97
C SER A 307 -7.40 2.00 -7.24
N ASN A 308 -8.56 2.59 -7.53
CA ASN A 308 -9.15 3.70 -6.79
C ASN A 308 -10.67 3.49 -6.71
N LEU A 309 -11.44 4.47 -6.25
CA LEU A 309 -12.88 4.28 -6.05
C LEU A 309 -13.66 4.02 -7.36
N TYR A 310 -13.22 4.61 -8.46
CA TYR A 310 -13.94 4.58 -9.73
C TYR A 310 -13.50 3.41 -10.61
N CYS A 311 -12.21 3.08 -10.57
CA CYS A 311 -11.59 2.21 -11.55
C CYS A 311 -10.53 1.31 -10.91
N THR A 312 -10.49 0.05 -11.34
CA THR A 312 -9.43 -0.93 -11.11
C THR A 312 -8.77 -1.28 -12.43
N ALA A 313 -7.47 -1.06 -12.55
CA ALA A 313 -6.66 -1.46 -13.69
C ALA A 313 -5.78 -2.66 -13.31
N PHE A 314 -5.81 -3.71 -14.12
CA PHE A 314 -5.07 -4.93 -13.83
C PHE A 314 -4.39 -5.51 -15.07
N ASN A 315 -3.08 -5.75 -14.98
CA ASN A 315 -2.33 -6.38 -16.05
C ASN A 315 -2.29 -7.89 -15.89
N LEU A 316 -2.72 -8.59 -16.93
CA LEU A 316 -2.45 -10.02 -17.10
C LEU A 316 -0.97 -10.13 -17.49
N ASP A 317 -0.11 -10.74 -16.67
CA ASP A 317 1.36 -10.77 -16.79
C ASP A 317 1.91 -11.52 -18.03
N GLY A 318 1.23 -11.47 -19.18
CA GLY A 318 1.61 -12.14 -20.42
C GLY A 318 1.45 -13.66 -20.38
N GLN A 319 0.97 -14.24 -19.28
CA GLN A 319 0.77 -15.69 -19.11
C GLN A 319 -0.63 -16.14 -19.56
N ILE A 320 -1.05 -15.74 -20.77
CA ILE A 320 -2.17 -16.39 -21.44
C ILE A 320 -1.54 -17.41 -22.40
N THR A 321 -1.39 -18.66 -21.96
CA THR A 321 -0.88 -19.73 -22.81
C THR A 321 -1.98 -20.07 -23.83
N PRO A 322 -1.79 -19.82 -25.14
CA PRO A 322 -2.79 -20.19 -26.13
C PRO A 322 -2.62 -21.68 -26.46
N GLY A 323 -3.50 -22.53 -25.94
CA GLY A 323 -3.54 -23.94 -26.34
C GLY A 323 -4.50 -24.81 -25.52
N ASN A 324 -5.66 -25.11 -26.10
CA ASN A 324 -6.53 -26.28 -25.85
C ASN A 324 -6.76 -26.77 -24.40
N GLY A 325 -6.72 -25.88 -23.41
CA GLY A 325 -7.07 -26.15 -22.00
C GLY A 325 -7.32 -24.83 -21.29
N GLU A 326 -8.15 -24.85 -20.25
CA GLU A 326 -8.57 -23.66 -19.51
C GLU A 326 -7.37 -22.76 -19.16
N THR A 327 -7.37 -21.53 -19.68
CA THR A 327 -6.41 -20.52 -19.21
C THR A 327 -6.78 -20.19 -17.78
N LEU A 328 -5.91 -20.48 -16.82
CA LEU A 328 -6.07 -20.07 -15.42
C LEU A 328 -5.03 -19.01 -15.08
N LEU A 329 -5.38 -18.11 -14.17
CA LEU A 329 -4.42 -17.17 -13.60
C LEU A 329 -3.40 -17.96 -12.77
N SER A 330 -2.12 -17.59 -12.82
CA SER A 330 -1.17 -18.10 -11.83
C SER A 330 -1.58 -17.61 -10.43
N PRO A 331 -1.26 -18.33 -9.35
CA PRO A 331 -1.57 -17.89 -8.00
C PRO A 331 -1.03 -16.48 -7.67
N GLU A 332 0.12 -16.11 -8.21
CA GLU A 332 0.71 -14.78 -8.03
C GLU A 332 -0.08 -13.69 -8.76
N THR A 333 -0.46 -13.95 -10.02
CA THR A 333 -1.29 -13.03 -10.81
C THR A 333 -2.68 -12.89 -10.18
N GLU A 334 -3.26 -13.97 -9.69
CA GLU A 334 -4.55 -13.94 -8.99
C GLU A 334 -4.47 -13.19 -7.66
N THR A 335 -3.44 -13.41 -6.86
CA THR A 335 -3.23 -12.65 -5.61
C THR A 335 -3.16 -11.15 -5.89
N ARG A 336 -2.52 -10.73 -6.99
CA ARG A 336 -2.49 -9.32 -7.42
C ARG A 336 -3.86 -8.81 -7.84
N LEU A 337 -4.64 -9.59 -8.59
CA LEU A 337 -6.02 -9.22 -8.92
C LEU A 337 -6.83 -8.94 -7.65
N LEU A 338 -6.72 -9.81 -6.65
CA LEU A 338 -7.44 -9.67 -5.38
C LEU A 338 -6.93 -8.47 -4.55
N GLU A 339 -5.64 -8.16 -4.59
CA GLU A 339 -5.06 -6.93 -4.04
C GLU A 339 -5.66 -5.68 -4.69
N GLU A 340 -5.78 -5.66 -6.03
CA GLU A 340 -6.37 -4.51 -6.73
C GLU A 340 -7.88 -4.37 -6.45
N ILE A 341 -8.63 -5.48 -6.31
CA ILE A 341 -10.04 -5.43 -5.91
C ILE A 341 -10.16 -4.91 -4.47
N ALA A 342 -9.30 -5.34 -3.56
CA ALA A 342 -9.26 -4.82 -2.19
C ALA A 342 -8.86 -3.33 -2.14
N GLY A 343 -8.12 -2.85 -3.13
CA GLY A 343 -7.75 -1.45 -3.31
C GLY A 343 -8.94 -0.49 -3.46
N ILE A 344 -10.13 -0.99 -3.81
CA ILE A 344 -11.35 -0.17 -3.89
C ILE A 344 -11.73 0.38 -2.50
N TRP A 345 -11.59 -0.44 -1.45
CA TRP A 345 -11.70 0.01 -0.06
C TRP A 345 -10.40 0.70 0.38
N TRP A 346 -9.28 0.02 0.22
CA TRP A 346 -7.98 0.42 0.74
C TRP A 346 -7.10 1.10 -0.33
N GLY A 347 -7.49 2.32 -0.71
CA GLY A 347 -6.84 3.13 -1.73
C GLY A 347 -7.86 4.01 -2.45
N GLY A 348 -9.07 3.48 -2.67
CA GLY A 348 -10.21 4.20 -3.21
C GLY A 348 -11.07 4.90 -2.16
N THR A 349 -11.52 4.18 -1.13
CA THR A 349 -12.41 4.72 -0.08
C THR A 349 -11.59 5.37 1.04
N VAL A 350 -10.58 4.67 1.53
CA VAL A 350 -9.52 5.22 2.38
C VAL A 350 -8.34 5.53 1.47
N LEU A 351 -8.05 6.82 1.27
CA LEU A 351 -7.12 7.26 0.24
C LEU A 351 -5.67 6.89 0.60
N SER A 352 -4.89 6.50 -0.41
CA SER A 352 -3.46 6.26 -0.26
C SER A 352 -2.70 7.57 -0.02
N SER A 353 -1.62 7.51 0.76
CA SER A 353 -0.67 8.61 0.92
C SER A 353 0.59 8.31 0.12
N CYS A 354 1.21 9.33 -0.46
CA CYS A 354 2.55 9.20 -1.03
C CYS A 354 3.66 9.66 -0.07
N GLU A 355 3.32 10.08 1.16
CA GLU A 355 4.26 10.55 2.18
C GLU A 355 5.03 9.39 2.81
N LYS A 356 5.96 9.71 3.73
CA LYS A 356 6.64 8.67 4.51
C LYS A 356 5.62 7.88 5.32
N GLY A 357 5.77 6.56 5.33
CA GLY A 357 4.81 5.67 5.96
C GLY A 357 3.50 5.52 5.18
N GLY A 358 3.37 6.09 3.98
CA GLY A 358 2.16 6.05 3.14
C GLY A 358 1.75 4.67 2.59
N PHE A 359 2.15 3.57 3.23
CA PHE A 359 1.81 2.20 2.86
C PHE A 359 0.56 1.67 3.55
N LEU A 360 -0.10 2.43 4.43
CA LEU A 360 -1.24 1.94 5.22
C LEU A 360 -2.31 1.32 4.30
N ALA A 361 -2.83 2.12 3.36
CA ALA A 361 -3.88 1.67 2.45
C ALA A 361 -3.40 0.53 1.53
N SER A 362 -2.26 0.69 0.84
CA SER A 362 -1.74 -0.34 -0.08
C SER A 362 -1.39 -1.66 0.62
N SER A 363 -0.89 -1.62 1.85
CA SER A 363 -0.60 -2.84 2.63
C SER A 363 -1.86 -3.52 3.17
N LEU A 364 -2.91 -2.76 3.52
CA LEU A 364 -4.22 -3.31 3.84
C LEU A 364 -4.89 -3.92 2.62
N ALA A 365 -4.82 -3.28 1.45
CA ALA A 365 -5.30 -3.84 0.18
C ALA A 365 -4.64 -5.20 -0.09
N ARG A 366 -3.32 -5.27 0.05
CA ARG A 366 -2.55 -6.50 -0.12
C ARG A 366 -2.94 -7.58 0.88
N TYR A 367 -3.05 -7.24 2.17
CA TYR A 367 -3.46 -8.19 3.20
C TYR A 367 -4.91 -8.66 3.01
N ALA A 368 -5.82 -7.77 2.64
CA ALA A 368 -7.21 -8.10 2.33
C ALA A 368 -7.33 -8.97 1.06
N GLY A 369 -6.48 -8.73 0.06
CA GLY A 369 -6.34 -9.61 -1.11
C GLY A 369 -5.93 -11.04 -0.71
N TYR A 370 -5.00 -11.18 0.24
CA TYR A 370 -4.66 -12.47 0.84
C TYR A 370 -5.83 -13.12 1.59
N LEU A 371 -6.63 -12.34 2.34
CA LEU A 371 -7.82 -12.87 3.01
C LEU A 371 -8.87 -13.36 1.99
N ALA A 372 -9.08 -12.60 0.92
CA ALA A 372 -9.97 -13.00 -0.18
C ALA A 372 -9.46 -14.27 -0.87
N PHE A 373 -8.14 -14.38 -1.11
CA PHE A 373 -7.54 -15.59 -1.66
C PHE A 373 -7.79 -16.78 -0.72
N SER A 374 -7.51 -16.62 0.58
CA SER A 374 -7.71 -17.65 1.61
C SER A 374 -9.19 -18.04 1.78
N ARG A 375 -10.13 -17.20 1.33
CA ARG A 375 -11.56 -17.51 1.33
C ARG A 375 -11.96 -18.38 0.14
N LEU A 376 -11.30 -18.20 -0.99
CA LEU A 376 -11.57 -18.89 -2.26
C LEU A 376 -10.85 -20.25 -2.35
N TYR A 377 -9.77 -20.43 -1.58
CA TYR A 377 -8.89 -21.60 -1.63
C TYR A 377 -8.72 -22.26 -0.25
N THR A 378 -8.16 -23.46 -0.23
CA THR A 378 -7.84 -24.18 1.02
C THR A 378 -6.66 -23.52 1.77
N PRO A 379 -6.52 -23.74 3.09
CA PRO A 379 -5.38 -23.21 3.85
C PRO A 379 -4.03 -23.63 3.29
N GLU A 380 -3.91 -24.87 2.79
CA GLU A 380 -2.70 -25.39 2.17
C GLU A 380 -2.34 -24.63 0.88
N GLU A 381 -3.34 -24.28 0.07
CA GLU A 381 -3.18 -23.50 -1.16
C GLU A 381 -2.88 -22.03 -0.89
N ALA A 382 -3.34 -21.46 0.23
CA ALA A 382 -3.08 -20.07 0.60
C ALA A 382 -1.75 -19.87 1.35
N GLY A 383 -1.23 -20.94 1.98
CA GLY A 383 -0.07 -20.88 2.87
C GLY A 383 1.22 -20.38 2.23
N PHE A 384 1.38 -20.48 0.91
CA PHE A 384 2.58 -20.00 0.23
C PHE A 384 2.70 -18.47 0.23
N ILE A 385 1.59 -17.72 0.33
CA ILE A 385 1.58 -16.25 0.13
C ILE A 385 2.36 -15.55 1.24
N LEU A 386 2.08 -15.90 2.50
CA LEU A 386 2.76 -15.32 3.66
C LEU A 386 4.25 -15.68 3.66
N GLU A 387 4.59 -16.93 3.32
CA GLU A 387 5.98 -17.37 3.22
C GLU A 387 6.72 -16.65 2.09
N ASP A 388 6.10 -16.48 0.92
CA ASP A 388 6.67 -15.71 -0.20
C ASP A 388 6.96 -14.27 0.20
N TRP A 389 6.02 -13.60 0.88
CA TRP A 389 6.24 -12.25 1.39
C TRP A 389 7.38 -12.22 2.41
N TYR A 390 7.43 -13.16 3.33
CA TYR A 390 8.50 -13.24 4.33
C TYR A 390 9.88 -13.44 3.67
N GLN A 391 10.00 -14.36 2.70
CA GLN A 391 11.27 -14.59 1.99
C GLN A 391 11.71 -13.37 1.15
N LYS A 392 10.76 -12.70 0.49
CA LYS A 392 11.03 -11.47 -0.26
C LYS A 392 11.40 -10.32 0.66
N TYR A 393 10.78 -10.23 1.84
CA TYR A 393 11.15 -9.32 2.91
C TYR A 393 12.60 -9.56 3.37
N LEU A 394 12.95 -10.79 3.77
CA LEU A 394 14.32 -11.15 4.18
C LEU A 394 15.35 -10.85 3.07
N THR A 395 14.98 -11.08 1.81
CA THR A 395 15.80 -10.73 0.65
C THR A 395 15.97 -9.22 0.51
N ALA A 396 14.94 -8.42 0.78
CA ALA A 396 15.03 -6.96 0.81
C ALA A 396 15.91 -6.46 1.97
N VAL A 397 15.78 -7.04 3.16
CA VAL A 397 16.63 -6.75 4.34
C VAL A 397 18.10 -6.99 4.03
N LYS A 398 18.44 -8.16 3.47
CA LYS A 398 19.82 -8.51 3.07
C LYS A 398 20.42 -7.48 2.11
N ARG A 399 19.62 -6.86 1.24
CA ARG A 399 20.06 -5.82 0.30
C ARG A 399 20.40 -4.50 1.02
N VAL A 400 19.69 -4.13 2.09
CA VAL A 400 19.87 -2.84 2.80
C VAL A 400 20.80 -2.92 4.02
N GLN A 401 21.05 -4.11 4.55
CA GLN A 401 21.92 -4.36 5.71
C GLN A 401 21.58 -3.45 6.90
N ARG A 402 22.58 -2.87 7.59
CA ARG A 402 22.42 -1.99 8.77
C ARG A 402 21.78 -0.61 8.47
N LYS A 403 21.11 -0.45 7.33
CA LYS A 403 20.48 0.81 6.89
C LYS A 403 18.99 0.65 6.63
N GLU A 404 18.39 -0.43 7.11
CA GLU A 404 16.94 -0.61 7.11
C GLU A 404 16.28 0.61 7.75
N LYS A 405 15.35 1.21 7.02
CA LYS A 405 14.48 2.25 7.56
C LYS A 405 13.30 1.59 8.28
N PRO A 406 12.79 2.19 9.36
CA PRO A 406 11.47 1.82 9.87
C PRO A 406 10.40 2.05 8.80
N LEU A 407 9.29 1.31 8.83
CA LEU A 407 8.22 1.41 7.82
C LEU A 407 7.69 2.85 7.67
N ALA A 408 7.51 3.55 8.79
CA ALA A 408 7.08 4.93 8.84
C ALA A 408 8.08 5.90 8.17
N GLY A 409 9.32 5.47 7.91
CA GLY A 409 10.37 6.28 7.27
C GLY A 409 10.50 6.08 5.76
N VAL A 410 9.73 5.17 5.15
CA VAL A 410 9.84 4.80 3.73
C VAL A 410 8.76 5.53 2.91
N TYR A 411 9.13 6.08 1.76
CA TYR A 411 8.17 6.61 0.77
C TYR A 411 7.68 5.50 -0.18
N PRO A 412 6.37 5.39 -0.48
CA PRO A 412 5.80 4.31 -1.28
C PRO A 412 6.29 4.26 -2.72
N HIS A 413 6.30 5.38 -3.43
CA HIS A 413 6.60 5.36 -4.86
C HIS A 413 8.08 5.58 -5.18
N TRP A 414 8.81 6.31 -4.32
CA TRP A 414 10.13 6.86 -4.67
C TRP A 414 11.29 6.35 -3.82
N ASP A 415 11.04 5.68 -2.69
CA ASP A 415 12.11 5.15 -1.84
C ASP A 415 12.75 3.90 -2.46
N SER A 416 14.06 3.79 -2.33
CA SER A 416 14.78 2.57 -2.70
C SER A 416 14.42 1.35 -1.85
N GLN A 417 13.90 1.57 -0.64
CA GLN A 417 13.48 0.52 0.29
C GLN A 417 11.98 0.20 0.19
N ARG A 418 11.26 0.71 -0.84
CA ARG A 418 9.82 0.44 -1.01
C ARG A 418 9.48 -1.05 -1.07
N ASP A 419 10.33 -1.88 -1.68
CA ASP A 419 10.13 -3.34 -1.72
C ASP A 419 10.11 -3.94 -0.32
N LEU A 420 10.96 -3.44 0.59
CA LEU A 420 10.98 -3.89 1.98
C LEU A 420 9.64 -3.64 2.65
N ALA A 421 9.12 -2.41 2.52
CA ALA A 421 7.82 -2.04 3.06
C ALA A 421 6.66 -2.83 2.42
N TYR A 422 6.72 -3.05 1.10
CA TYR A 422 5.72 -3.80 0.35
C TYR A 422 5.52 -5.24 0.86
N TYR A 423 6.60 -5.89 1.32
CA TYR A 423 6.53 -7.25 1.86
C TYR A 423 6.37 -7.31 3.38
N LYS A 424 6.94 -6.36 4.14
CA LYS A 424 6.83 -6.35 5.61
C LYS A 424 5.45 -5.88 6.09
N ALA A 425 4.91 -4.81 5.52
CA ALA A 425 3.67 -4.19 6.02
C ALA A 425 2.46 -5.15 6.09
N PRO A 426 2.17 -6.01 5.08
CA PRO A 426 1.07 -6.97 5.21
C PRO A 426 1.32 -8.07 6.27
N LEU A 427 2.57 -8.41 6.57
CA LEU A 427 2.90 -9.30 7.70
C LEU A 427 2.64 -8.63 9.05
N VAL A 428 2.80 -7.32 9.14
CA VAL A 428 2.42 -6.55 10.34
C VAL A 428 0.90 -6.61 10.57
N TRP A 429 0.08 -6.51 9.52
CA TRP A 429 -1.38 -6.69 9.64
C TRP A 429 -1.74 -8.11 10.09
N HIS A 430 -1.02 -9.10 9.58
CA HIS A 430 -1.19 -10.49 10.00
C HIS A 430 -0.87 -10.70 11.48
N ALA A 431 0.23 -10.13 11.96
CA ALA A 431 0.59 -10.12 13.38
C ALA A 431 -0.44 -9.39 14.25
N LEU A 432 -0.95 -8.24 13.79
CA LEU A 432 -1.97 -7.48 14.51
C LEU A 432 -3.28 -8.28 14.64
N ARG A 433 -3.72 -8.94 13.56
CA ARG A 433 -4.87 -9.84 13.60
C ARG A 433 -4.67 -10.96 14.61
N PHE A 434 -3.49 -11.60 14.63
CA PHE A 434 -3.17 -12.62 15.63
C PHE A 434 -3.19 -12.06 17.06
N HIS A 435 -2.72 -10.83 17.27
CA HIS A 435 -2.67 -10.20 18.58
C HIS A 435 -4.02 -9.70 19.09
N LEU A 436 -4.93 -9.26 18.21
CA LEU A 436 -6.27 -8.81 18.60
C LEU A 436 -7.29 -9.95 18.62
N GLY A 437 -7.16 -10.90 17.69
CA GLY A 437 -8.23 -11.83 17.32
C GLY A 437 -9.11 -11.23 16.22
N ASP A 438 -9.81 -12.11 15.50
CA ASP A 438 -10.54 -11.74 14.27
C ASP A 438 -11.62 -10.69 14.50
N GLU A 439 -12.46 -10.87 15.52
CA GLU A 439 -13.59 -9.97 15.79
C GLU A 439 -13.13 -8.53 16.05
N ALA A 440 -12.18 -8.35 16.97
CA ALA A 440 -11.63 -7.04 17.30
C ALA A 440 -10.86 -6.43 16.11
N PHE A 441 -10.09 -7.24 15.37
CA PHE A 441 -9.34 -6.78 14.21
C PHE A 441 -10.27 -6.28 13.10
N PHE A 442 -11.26 -7.07 12.69
CA PHE A 442 -12.18 -6.68 11.62
C PHE A 442 -13.15 -5.58 12.06
N GLY A 443 -13.54 -5.55 13.34
CA GLY A 443 -14.30 -4.43 13.93
C GLY A 443 -13.56 -3.11 13.81
N LEU A 444 -12.27 -3.09 14.19
CA LEU A 444 -11.41 -1.92 14.07
C LEU A 444 -11.23 -1.48 12.61
N LEU A 445 -10.96 -2.41 11.69
CA LEU A 445 -10.80 -2.07 10.27
C LEU A 445 -12.09 -1.49 9.66
N ARG A 446 -13.26 -2.02 10.03
CA ARG A 446 -14.55 -1.52 9.55
C ARG A 446 -14.83 -0.11 10.04
N GLU A 447 -14.59 0.16 11.32
CA GLU A 447 -14.75 1.51 11.86
C GLU A 447 -13.72 2.48 11.28
N PHE A 448 -12.49 2.03 11.04
CA PHE A 448 -11.47 2.84 10.39
C PHE A 448 -11.85 3.20 8.94
N CYS A 449 -12.34 2.22 8.18
CA CYS A 449 -12.82 2.45 6.81
C CYS A 449 -13.95 3.47 6.76
N LYS A 450 -14.92 3.35 7.68
CA LYS A 450 -16.07 4.25 7.80
C LYS A 450 -15.66 5.67 8.20
N THR A 451 -14.80 5.81 9.21
CA THR A 451 -14.38 7.13 9.74
C THR A 451 -13.41 7.84 8.80
N SER A 452 -12.60 7.09 8.05
CA SER A 452 -11.59 7.60 7.12
C SER A 452 -12.08 7.71 5.67
N GLN A 453 -13.36 7.44 5.40
CA GLN A 453 -13.93 7.52 4.06
C GLN A 453 -13.69 8.91 3.43
N GLY A 454 -13.12 8.91 2.23
CA GLY A 454 -12.77 10.12 1.47
C GLY A 454 -11.57 10.89 2.03
N ARG A 455 -10.82 10.31 2.97
CA ARG A 455 -9.63 10.91 3.58
C ARG A 455 -8.42 9.99 3.41
N THR A 456 -7.23 10.59 3.46
CA THR A 456 -5.97 9.84 3.47
C THR A 456 -5.89 8.96 4.71
N GLY A 457 -5.68 7.66 4.53
CA GLY A 457 -5.38 6.74 5.62
C GLY A 457 -4.01 7.04 6.21
N ARG A 458 -3.97 7.47 7.48
CA ARG A 458 -2.74 7.74 8.24
C ARG A 458 -2.62 6.79 9.42
N TRP A 459 -1.39 6.38 9.73
CA TRP A 459 -1.12 5.48 10.86
C TRP A 459 -1.51 6.10 12.19
N GLU A 460 -1.35 7.41 12.34
CA GLU A 460 -1.71 8.16 13.53
C GLU A 460 -3.23 8.08 13.79
N ALA A 461 -4.05 8.32 12.76
CA ALA A 461 -5.50 8.21 12.87
C ALA A 461 -5.96 6.76 13.17
N PHE A 462 -5.29 5.76 12.59
CA PHE A 462 -5.55 4.36 12.89
C PHE A 462 -5.21 4.02 14.35
N ARG A 463 -4.06 4.50 14.83
CA ARG A 463 -3.59 4.30 16.21
C ARG A 463 -4.53 4.96 17.23
N GLU A 464 -4.97 6.18 16.97
CA GLU A 464 -5.94 6.89 17.81
C GLU A 464 -7.27 6.13 17.89
N LEU A 465 -7.76 5.61 16.77
CA LEU A 465 -8.98 4.80 16.75
C LEU A 465 -8.79 3.48 17.53
N ALA A 466 -7.64 2.83 17.36
CA ALA A 466 -7.30 1.61 18.08
C ALA A 466 -7.22 1.83 19.60
N ALA A 467 -6.77 3.02 20.04
CA ALA A 467 -6.78 3.43 21.45
C ALA A 467 -8.20 3.54 22.01
N GLY A 468 -9.08 4.28 21.33
CA GLY A 468 -10.45 4.49 21.79
C GLY A 468 -11.32 3.23 21.79
N GLY A 469 -11.03 2.26 20.91
CA GLY A 469 -11.68 0.95 20.92
C GLY A 469 -11.25 0.05 22.09
N SER A 470 -10.04 0.25 22.61
CA SER A 470 -9.49 -0.51 23.74
C SER A 470 -10.20 -0.20 25.06
N GLU A 471 -10.67 1.04 25.26
CA GLU A 471 -11.40 1.47 26.47
C GLU A 471 -12.78 0.80 26.62
N ILE A 472 -13.44 0.51 25.49
CA ILE A 472 -14.76 -0.16 25.50
C ILE A 472 -14.58 -1.66 25.80
N ALA A 473 -13.55 -2.30 25.22
CA ALA A 473 -13.25 -3.71 25.44
C ALA A 473 -12.76 -4.03 26.88
N THR A 474 -12.09 -3.09 27.54
CA THR A 474 -11.69 -3.24 28.95
C THR A 474 -12.88 -3.08 29.92
N SER A 475 -13.87 -2.23 29.59
CA SER A 475 -15.10 -2.10 30.39
C SER A 475 -15.97 -3.36 30.38
N ASP A 476 -16.09 -4.04 29.23
CA ASP A 476 -16.84 -5.30 29.13
C ASP A 476 -16.09 -6.48 29.78
N ARG A 477 -14.76 -6.44 29.83
CA ARG A 477 -13.93 -7.42 30.58
C ARG A 477 -14.02 -7.24 32.09
N ALA A 478 -14.14 -6.00 32.58
CA ALA A 478 -14.31 -5.73 34.01
C ALA A 478 -15.71 -6.13 34.52
N ALA A 479 -16.75 -6.05 33.68
CA ALA A 479 -18.11 -6.46 34.03
C ALA A 479 -18.29 -7.98 34.16
N GLY A 480 -17.41 -8.79 33.54
CA GLY A 480 -17.45 -10.26 33.61
C GLY A 480 -16.81 -10.87 34.87
N ASN A 481 -16.12 -10.09 35.70
CA ASN A 481 -15.40 -10.55 36.90
C ASN A 481 -15.68 -9.65 38.11
N SER A 482 -16.93 -9.53 38.54
CA SER A 482 -17.27 -8.85 39.79
C SER A 482 -18.62 -9.33 40.36
N GLU A 483 -18.62 -10.50 41.00
CA GLU A 483 -19.46 -10.73 42.18
C GLU A 483 -18.55 -10.70 43.40
N ASN A 484 -18.38 -9.51 43.99
CA ASN A 484 -18.37 -9.28 45.44
C ASN A 484 -18.15 -7.79 45.70
N GLY A 485 -19.18 -7.15 46.24
CA GLY A 485 -19.14 -5.73 46.58
C GLY A 485 -18.21 -5.43 47.76
N LEU A 486 -17.68 -4.21 47.75
CA LEU A 486 -17.65 -3.31 48.91
C LEU A 486 -17.23 -1.91 48.47
N THR A 487 -17.98 -0.95 48.98
CA THR A 487 -17.91 0.50 48.81
C THR A 487 -16.57 1.12 49.23
N GLY A 488 -16.10 2.13 48.50
CA GLY A 488 -14.98 3.00 48.90
C GLY A 488 -14.86 4.23 47.99
N GLU A 489 -14.52 5.36 48.58
CA GLU A 489 -14.81 6.73 48.14
C GLU A 489 -13.82 7.34 47.13
N ASN A 490 -14.29 8.45 46.54
CA ASN A 490 -13.62 9.39 45.65
C ASN A 490 -12.16 9.73 46.01
N GLY A 491 -11.29 9.68 45.00
CA GLY A 491 -10.01 10.36 44.96
C GLY A 491 -9.77 10.95 43.57
N ALA A 492 -9.93 12.27 43.45
CA ALA A 492 -9.42 13.02 42.30
C ALA A 492 -7.89 13.02 42.35
N GLY A 493 -7.25 12.45 41.34
CA GLY A 493 -5.80 12.38 41.22
C GLY A 493 -5.37 12.20 39.77
N GLU A 494 -4.74 13.26 39.25
CA GLU A 494 -3.80 13.31 38.12
C GLU A 494 -4.20 12.63 36.79
N SER A 495 -4.43 13.48 35.79
CA SER A 495 -4.46 13.12 34.38
C SER A 495 -3.08 12.65 33.91
N GLY A 496 -2.70 11.43 34.27
CA GLY A 496 -1.73 10.65 33.51
C GLY A 496 -2.40 10.19 32.23
N THR A 497 -1.81 10.46 31.08
CA THR A 497 -2.19 9.81 29.82
C THR A 497 -2.06 8.30 30.02
N GLU A 498 -3.17 7.58 30.16
CA GLU A 498 -3.18 6.12 30.12
C GLU A 498 -2.52 5.68 28.82
N GLU A 499 -1.43 4.92 28.92
CA GLU A 499 -0.66 4.45 27.77
C GLU A 499 -1.53 3.44 27.01
N ASN A 500 -1.94 3.78 25.79
CA ASN A 500 -2.78 2.93 24.94
C ASN A 500 -2.17 1.52 24.80
N GLU A 501 -2.99 0.48 25.01
CA GLU A 501 -2.57 -0.94 24.99
C GLU A 501 -1.89 -1.38 23.67
N LEU A 502 -2.05 -0.62 22.58
CA LEU A 502 -1.46 -0.93 21.27
C LEU A 502 -0.32 -0.01 20.83
N ASP A 503 0.03 1.03 21.61
CA ASP A 503 1.11 1.96 21.22
C ASP A 503 2.43 1.21 21.01
N TRP A 504 2.75 0.27 21.91
CA TRP A 504 3.94 -0.59 21.80
C TRP A 504 4.01 -1.30 20.44
N PHE A 505 2.87 -1.75 19.89
CA PHE A 505 2.82 -2.50 18.65
C PHE A 505 3.23 -1.61 17.47
N PHE A 506 2.63 -0.42 17.38
CA PHE A 506 2.93 0.53 16.31
C PHE A 506 4.37 1.04 16.41
N ASP A 507 4.83 1.37 17.62
CA ASP A 507 6.21 1.80 17.82
C ASP A 507 7.21 0.73 17.41
N TYR A 508 6.93 -0.54 17.74
CA TYR A 508 7.80 -1.66 17.41
C TYR A 508 7.84 -1.93 15.90
N PHE A 509 6.69 -2.06 15.23
CA PHE A 509 6.67 -2.52 13.84
C PHE A 509 6.72 -1.39 12.80
N LEU A 510 6.25 -0.18 13.15
CA LEU A 510 6.22 0.94 12.21
C LEU A 510 7.39 1.90 12.38
N TYR A 511 7.78 2.22 13.61
CA TYR A 511 8.77 3.26 13.90
C TYR A 511 10.16 2.72 14.25
N SER A 512 10.29 1.41 14.45
CA SER A 512 11.57 0.73 14.69
C SER A 512 11.99 -0.21 13.53
N ASN A 513 13.29 -0.46 13.45
CA ASN A 513 13.91 -1.50 12.62
C ASN A 513 14.55 -2.61 13.47
N ALA A 514 14.19 -2.67 14.76
CA ALA A 514 14.62 -3.70 15.68
C ALA A 514 14.17 -5.09 15.21
N ARG A 515 14.99 -6.09 15.53
CA ARG A 515 14.64 -7.50 15.38
C ARG A 515 13.99 -8.02 16.66
N LEU A 516 13.02 -8.91 16.51
CA LEU A 516 12.37 -9.58 17.61
C LEU A 516 13.11 -10.87 17.89
N ASP A 517 13.60 -11.09 19.10
CA ASP A 517 14.34 -12.30 19.44
C ASP A 517 13.55 -13.07 20.51
N LEU A 518 12.77 -14.06 20.05
CA LEU A 518 11.94 -14.92 20.88
C LEU A 518 12.69 -16.22 21.15
N GLN A 519 12.93 -16.52 22.42
CA GLN A 519 13.84 -17.59 22.82
C GLN A 519 13.16 -18.63 23.70
N ILE A 520 13.41 -19.91 23.43
CA ILE A 520 13.27 -20.96 24.45
C ILE A 520 14.58 -21.02 25.23
N ARG A 521 14.57 -20.59 26.49
CA ARG A 521 15.77 -20.55 27.34
C ARG A 521 16.03 -21.87 28.06
N GLN A 522 14.96 -22.52 28.51
CA GLN A 522 15.06 -23.77 29.24
C GLN A 522 13.75 -24.55 29.14
N VAL A 523 13.86 -25.87 29.02
CA VAL A 523 12.75 -26.82 29.25
C VAL A 523 13.21 -27.80 30.31
N ALA A 524 12.45 -27.89 31.41
CA ALA A 524 12.71 -28.83 32.49
C ALA A 524 11.44 -29.64 32.77
N THR A 525 11.51 -30.96 32.62
CA THR A 525 10.35 -31.85 32.72
C THR A 525 10.45 -32.75 33.95
N VAL A 526 9.34 -32.89 34.67
CA VAL A 526 9.14 -33.85 35.75
C VAL A 526 8.11 -34.88 35.30
N GLU A 527 8.50 -36.15 35.29
CA GLU A 527 7.64 -37.27 34.90
C GLU A 527 6.90 -37.84 36.12
N TYR A 528 5.61 -38.09 35.94
CA TYR A 528 4.71 -38.78 36.87
C TYR A 528 4.14 -40.03 36.18
N GLU A 529 3.48 -40.90 36.93
CA GLU A 529 2.98 -42.21 36.45
C GLU A 529 2.11 -42.12 35.18
N ASN A 530 1.34 -41.04 35.01
CA ASN A 530 0.45 -40.84 33.85
C ASN A 530 0.55 -39.44 33.21
N ALA A 531 1.53 -38.61 33.59
CA ALA A 531 1.65 -37.24 33.10
C ALA A 531 3.09 -36.73 33.22
N CYS A 532 3.45 -35.76 32.39
CA CYS A 532 4.71 -35.02 32.42
C CYS A 532 4.40 -33.54 32.59
N ILE A 533 4.98 -32.92 33.61
CA ILE A 533 4.86 -31.48 33.84
C ILE A 533 6.16 -30.82 33.42
N SER A 534 6.10 -29.96 32.42
CA SER A 534 7.25 -29.24 31.87
C SER A 534 7.21 -27.77 32.25
N ARG A 535 8.29 -27.30 32.86
CA ARG A 535 8.58 -25.88 33.10
C ARG A 535 9.36 -25.33 31.92
N ILE A 536 8.74 -24.45 31.14
CA ILE A 536 9.31 -23.83 29.95
C ILE A 536 9.62 -22.38 30.27
N LEU A 537 10.91 -22.02 30.27
CA LEU A 537 11.37 -20.65 30.42
C LEU A 537 11.52 -20.03 29.03
N VAL A 538 10.75 -18.98 28.77
CA VAL A 538 10.78 -18.22 27.51
C VAL A 538 11.41 -16.86 27.73
N GLY A 539 12.01 -16.32 26.68
CA GLY A 539 12.65 -15.01 26.67
C GLY A 539 12.23 -14.17 25.47
N CYS A 540 12.22 -12.85 25.67
CA CYS A 540 12.18 -11.88 24.58
C CYS A 540 13.31 -10.88 24.81
N ALA A 541 14.20 -10.70 23.84
CA ALA A 541 15.21 -9.65 23.89
C ALA A 541 14.81 -8.50 22.93
N PRO A 542 14.70 -7.24 23.41
CA PRO A 542 14.57 -6.11 22.50
C PRO A 542 15.91 -5.90 21.78
N ALA A 543 15.97 -6.13 20.47
CA ALA A 543 17.21 -5.94 19.73
C ALA A 543 17.46 -4.45 19.44
N GLY A 544 18.43 -3.85 20.15
CA GLY A 544 19.22 -2.70 19.71
C GLY A 544 18.69 -1.29 19.99
N GLY A 545 19.43 -0.53 20.82
CA GLY A 545 19.69 0.92 20.71
C GLY A 545 18.54 1.94 20.84
N GLU A 546 18.56 2.68 21.96
CA GLU A 546 17.86 3.94 22.31
C GLU A 546 16.33 4.05 22.19
N THR A 547 15.62 3.21 21.41
CA THR A 547 14.15 3.31 21.27
C THR A 547 13.38 1.98 21.26
N GLY A 548 14.05 0.84 21.47
CA GLY A 548 13.39 -0.47 21.52
C GLY A 548 12.47 -0.60 22.73
N ARG A 549 11.15 -0.46 22.51
CA ARG A 549 10.11 -0.68 23.52
C ARG A 549 9.91 -2.17 23.79
N GLU A 550 9.37 -2.48 24.96
CA GLU A 550 9.04 -3.84 25.40
C GLU A 550 8.03 -4.51 24.44
N PHE A 551 8.32 -5.74 24.02
CA PHE A 551 7.38 -6.53 23.23
C PHE A 551 6.27 -7.07 24.13
N ARG A 552 5.01 -6.74 23.82
CA ARG A 552 3.83 -7.17 24.60
C ARG A 552 2.87 -8.06 23.81
N GLY A 553 3.39 -8.70 22.76
CA GLY A 553 2.60 -9.51 21.85
C GLY A 553 2.15 -10.85 22.45
N ARG A 554 1.13 -11.44 21.83
CA ARG A 554 0.72 -12.83 22.08
C ARG A 554 1.55 -13.74 21.18
N VAL A 555 2.07 -14.86 21.67
CA VAL A 555 2.88 -15.79 20.89
C VAL A 555 2.29 -17.18 21.00
N LEU A 556 2.27 -17.92 19.89
CA LEU A 556 1.90 -19.34 19.88
C LEU A 556 3.08 -20.16 20.39
N LEU A 557 2.90 -20.84 21.52
CA LEU A 557 3.80 -21.88 22.02
C LEU A 557 3.26 -23.23 21.56
N GLN A 558 4.09 -24.02 20.89
CA GLN A 558 3.76 -25.38 20.49
C GLN A 558 4.66 -26.37 21.23
N VAL A 559 4.07 -27.40 21.81
CA VAL A 559 4.76 -28.48 22.53
C VAL A 559 4.39 -29.80 21.86
N LYS A 560 5.39 -30.46 21.27
CA LYS A 560 5.23 -31.77 20.62
C LYS A 560 5.87 -32.85 21.47
N THR A 561 5.12 -33.91 21.72
CA THR A 561 5.58 -35.13 22.41
C THR A 561 5.51 -36.32 21.45
N ALA A 562 5.77 -37.54 21.92
CA ALA A 562 5.72 -38.73 21.08
C ALA A 562 4.32 -39.04 20.53
N GLY A 563 3.26 -38.57 21.18
CA GLY A 563 1.88 -38.89 20.80
C GLY A 563 0.89 -37.73 20.90
N GLU A 564 1.35 -36.52 21.25
CA GLU A 564 0.48 -35.36 21.39
C GLU A 564 1.15 -34.09 20.86
N GLU A 565 0.33 -33.14 20.42
CA GLU A 565 0.72 -31.78 20.08
C GLU A 565 -0.21 -30.82 20.82
N LYS A 566 0.39 -29.92 21.61
CA LYS A 566 -0.35 -28.88 22.36
C LYS A 566 0.06 -27.50 21.87
N GLU A 567 -0.95 -26.67 21.67
CA GLU A 567 -0.79 -25.27 21.28
C GLU A 567 -1.36 -24.35 22.37
N ILE A 568 -0.57 -23.37 22.81
CA ILE A 568 -0.90 -22.46 23.90
C ILE A 568 -0.55 -21.04 23.46
N ILE A 569 -1.49 -20.11 23.59
CA ILE A 569 -1.22 -18.69 23.35
C ILE A 569 -0.71 -18.08 24.66
N ILE A 570 0.52 -17.55 24.62
CA ILE A 570 1.17 -16.91 25.76
C ILE A 570 1.28 -15.40 25.53
N GLY A 571 1.13 -14.59 26.57
CA GLY A 571 1.39 -13.15 26.52
C GLY A 571 2.78 -12.83 27.07
N PHE A 572 3.53 -11.97 26.39
CA PHE A 572 4.73 -11.37 26.98
C PHE A 572 4.34 -10.09 27.73
N SER A 573 4.62 -10.01 29.02
CA SER A 573 4.47 -8.80 29.84
C SER A 573 5.81 -8.34 30.42
N GLY A 574 6.90 -8.68 29.71
CA GLY A 574 8.29 -8.63 30.21
C GLY A 574 9.30 -9.27 29.25
N ASN A 575 10.58 -9.23 29.60
CA ASN A 575 11.68 -9.84 28.82
C ASN A 575 11.81 -11.36 29.01
N SER A 576 10.99 -11.96 29.87
CA SER A 576 10.97 -13.42 30.10
C SER A 576 9.67 -13.85 30.79
N GLY A 577 9.28 -15.10 30.56
CA GLY A 577 8.12 -15.72 31.20
C GLY A 577 8.41 -17.19 31.53
N GLU A 578 7.72 -17.71 32.53
CA GLU A 578 7.72 -19.14 32.88
C GLU A 578 6.33 -19.71 32.59
N ILE A 579 6.29 -20.84 31.88
CA ILE A 579 5.05 -21.48 31.46
C ILE A 579 5.09 -22.94 31.90
N MET A 580 4.03 -23.37 32.58
CA MET A 580 3.86 -24.75 33.00
C MET A 580 2.94 -25.46 32.00
N VAL A 581 3.42 -26.57 31.43
CA VAL A 581 2.66 -27.37 30.47
C VAL A 581 2.60 -28.81 30.94
N GLU A 582 1.39 -29.33 31.11
CA GLU A 582 1.15 -30.74 31.37
C GLU A 582 1.00 -31.48 30.03
N THR A 583 1.55 -32.69 29.93
CA THR A 583 1.62 -33.53 28.72
C THR A 583 1.52 -35.01 29.12
N ALA A 584 1.12 -35.90 28.22
CA ALA A 584 1.07 -37.34 28.47
C ALA A 584 2.48 -37.99 28.44
N SER A 585 3.43 -37.39 27.73
CA SER A 585 4.82 -37.85 27.64
C SER A 585 5.79 -36.66 27.56
N PRO A 586 7.11 -36.85 27.77
CA PRO A 586 8.06 -35.74 27.76
C PRO A 586 8.06 -34.97 26.42
N PRO A 587 8.20 -33.64 26.44
CA PRO A 587 8.38 -32.85 25.23
C PRO A 587 9.59 -33.30 24.42
N LEU A 588 9.38 -33.51 23.13
CA LEU A 588 10.44 -33.74 22.14
C LEU A 588 10.85 -32.43 21.47
N VAL A 589 9.88 -31.55 21.21
CA VAL A 589 10.10 -30.24 20.60
C VAL A 589 9.23 -29.20 21.30
N VAL A 590 9.80 -28.04 21.57
CA VAL A 590 9.08 -26.86 22.05
C VAL A 590 9.43 -25.68 21.14
N SER A 591 8.43 -25.04 20.53
CA SER A 591 8.63 -23.97 19.55
C SER A 591 7.81 -22.73 19.89
N LEU A 592 8.39 -21.55 19.74
CA LEU A 592 7.72 -20.26 19.78
C LEU A 592 7.46 -19.75 18.36
N ASP A 593 6.22 -19.28 18.14
CA ASP A 593 5.76 -18.76 16.85
C ASP A 593 6.01 -19.72 15.66
N PRO A 594 5.65 -21.02 15.76
CA PRO A 594 5.84 -21.97 14.65
C PRO A 594 5.02 -21.59 13.41
N GLY A 595 3.88 -20.91 13.60
CA GLY A 595 3.03 -20.39 12.53
C GLY A 595 3.56 -19.13 11.83
N LYS A 596 4.70 -18.60 12.27
CA LYS A 596 5.34 -17.40 11.71
C LYS A 596 4.44 -16.15 11.68
N TRP A 597 3.64 -15.96 12.73
CA TRP A 597 2.71 -14.85 12.84
C TRP A 597 3.40 -13.49 12.95
N TRP A 598 4.60 -13.47 13.53
CA TRP A 598 5.32 -12.24 13.82
C TRP A 598 6.42 -11.95 12.78
N PRO A 599 6.43 -10.75 12.15
CA PRO A 599 7.57 -10.33 11.35
C PRO A 599 8.77 -10.04 12.26
N ASP A 600 9.96 -9.93 11.65
CA ASP A 600 11.21 -9.56 12.32
C ASP A 600 11.75 -10.52 13.39
N VAL A 601 11.10 -11.66 13.61
CA VAL A 601 11.57 -12.72 14.51
C VAL A 601 12.89 -13.31 14.04
N ASP A 602 13.90 -13.33 14.91
CA ASP A 602 15.05 -14.21 14.84
C ASP A 602 14.59 -15.62 15.23
N ARG A 603 14.71 -16.55 14.28
CA ARG A 603 14.24 -17.93 14.41
C ARG A 603 15.39 -18.91 14.67
N SER A 604 16.55 -18.42 15.09
CA SER A 604 17.71 -19.28 15.37
C SER A 604 17.66 -19.99 16.72
N ASN A 605 16.79 -19.52 17.63
CA ASN A 605 16.75 -19.92 19.04
C ASN A 605 15.31 -19.98 19.61
N ASN A 606 14.30 -19.92 18.72
CA ASN A 606 12.89 -19.98 19.08
C ASN A 606 12.37 -21.43 19.20
N GLU A 607 13.24 -22.43 19.04
CA GLU A 607 12.92 -23.85 19.11
C GLU A 607 13.92 -24.59 20.01
N TRP A 608 13.41 -25.51 20.82
CA TRP A 608 14.18 -26.42 21.66
C TRP A 608 13.83 -27.87 21.30
N HIS A 609 14.84 -28.72 21.23
CA HIS A 609 14.69 -30.16 21.05
C HIS A 609 15.23 -30.90 22.27
N LEU A 610 14.56 -31.99 22.64
CA LEU A 610 15.09 -32.93 23.62
C LEU A 610 16.38 -33.53 23.07
N SER A 611 17.50 -33.23 23.71
CA SER A 611 18.79 -33.83 23.38
C SER A 611 18.69 -35.35 23.51
N THR A 612 18.71 -36.07 22.40
CA THR A 612 18.98 -37.50 22.43
C THR A 612 20.40 -37.66 22.96
N VAL A 613 20.55 -38.36 24.09
CA VAL A 613 21.86 -38.73 24.66
C VAL A 613 22.71 -39.35 23.53
N GLY A 614 23.69 -38.60 23.01
CA GLY A 614 24.48 -39.03 21.86
C GLY A 614 25.43 -38.01 21.22
N ASP A 615 25.18 -36.69 21.30
CA ASP A 615 25.96 -35.70 20.52
C ASP A 615 26.94 -34.83 21.33
N ASP A 616 27.17 -35.12 22.62
CA ASP A 616 28.28 -34.53 23.38
C ASP A 616 29.49 -35.49 23.43
N LEU A 617 30.09 -35.77 22.26
CA LEU A 617 31.48 -36.21 22.14
C LEU A 617 32.04 -35.77 20.77
N GLU A 618 32.46 -34.50 20.67
CA GLU A 618 33.72 -34.10 20.01
C GLU A 618 34.20 -32.71 20.46
#